data_AF-A0A087NBT1-F1
#
_entry.id   AF-A0A087NBT1-F1
#
_cell.length_a   1.000
_cell.length_b   1.000
_cell.length_c   1.000
_cell.angle_alpha   90.00
_cell.angle_beta   90.00
_cell.angle_gamma   90.00
#
_symmetry.space_group_name_H-M   'P 1'
#
loop_
_entity.id
_entity.type
_entity.pdbx_description
1 polymer ?
#
loop_
_entity_poly.entity_id
_entity_poly.type
_entity_poly.pdbx_seq_one_letter_code
_entity_poly.pdbx_strand_id
1 'polypeptide(L)'
;MAVHREGRGKHAVTHYRMEERLTGAAMVECRLETGRTHQVRVHMAHIGHPLIGDPVYSRDRKGFKSILETLGFKRQALHAKTLGFIHPVTGSPLLFQSALPMDMQELLSELRV
;
A
#
# COMPACT_ATOMS: atom_id res chain seq x y z
N MET A 1 1.42 -13.42 9.09
CA MET A 1 0.27 -13.50 8.17
C MET A 1 0.75 -13.92 6.80
N ALA A 2 -0.04 -14.76 6.14
CA ALA A 2 0.20 -15.26 4.79
C ALA A 2 -1.15 -15.45 4.08
N VAL A 3 -1.15 -15.54 2.76
CA VAL A 3 -2.33 -15.97 2.00
C VAL A 3 -2.42 -17.49 2.07
N HIS A 4 -3.61 -17.99 2.40
CA HIS A 4 -3.88 -19.41 2.53
C HIS A 4 -4.88 -19.86 1.45
N ARG A 5 -4.88 -21.16 1.15
CA ARG A 5 -5.96 -21.78 0.37
C ARG A 5 -7.30 -21.56 1.08
N GLU A 6 -8.37 -21.61 0.29
CA GLU A 6 -9.73 -21.44 0.75
C GLU A 6 -10.04 -22.34 1.97
N GLY A 7 -10.78 -21.79 2.94
CA GLY A 7 -11.14 -22.46 4.19
C GLY A 7 -10.07 -22.50 5.29
N ARG A 8 -8.83 -22.04 5.04
CA ARG A 8 -7.74 -22.05 6.05
C ARG A 8 -7.33 -20.66 6.58
N GLY A 9 -8.00 -19.59 6.13
CA GLY A 9 -7.75 -18.22 6.55
C GLY A 9 -9.05 -17.41 6.65
N LYS A 10 -8.97 -16.22 7.27
CA LYS A 10 -10.09 -15.28 7.27
C LYS A 10 -10.25 -14.69 5.86
N HIS A 11 -11.50 -14.60 5.39
CA HIS A 11 -11.81 -13.96 4.11
C HIS A 11 -11.28 -12.52 4.09
N ALA A 12 -10.55 -12.20 3.01
CA ALA A 12 -9.87 -10.94 2.81
C ALA A 12 -9.89 -10.55 1.32
N VAL A 13 -10.37 -9.36 1.00
CA VAL A 13 -10.52 -8.85 -0.37
C VAL A 13 -9.93 -7.44 -0.50
N THR A 14 -9.00 -7.30 -1.43
CA THR A 14 -8.37 -6.02 -1.81
C THR A 14 -8.48 -5.88 -3.32
N HIS A 15 -9.17 -4.84 -3.77
CA HIS A 15 -9.21 -4.44 -5.17
C HIS A 15 -8.04 -3.49 -5.43
N TYR A 16 -7.31 -3.66 -6.53
CA TYR A 16 -6.21 -2.76 -6.87
C TYR A 16 -6.25 -2.33 -8.33
N ARG A 17 -5.74 -1.11 -8.59
CA ARG A 17 -5.58 -0.57 -9.94
C ARG A 17 -4.25 0.15 -10.04
N MET A 18 -3.54 -0.03 -11.16
CA MET A 18 -2.33 0.75 -11.44
C MET A 18 -2.70 2.19 -11.78
N GLU A 19 -2.08 3.15 -11.11
CA GLU A 19 -2.29 4.58 -11.31
C GLU A 19 -1.14 5.20 -12.11
N GLU A 20 0.10 4.80 -11.81
CA GLU A 20 1.29 5.37 -12.44
C GLU A 20 2.38 4.30 -12.56
N ARG A 21 3.04 4.23 -13.72
CA ARG A 21 4.21 3.37 -13.93
C ARG A 21 5.46 4.12 -13.46
N LEU A 22 6.32 3.42 -12.73
CA LEU A 22 7.56 3.96 -12.19
C LEU A 22 8.77 3.12 -12.65
N THR A 23 9.97 3.63 -12.43
CA THR A 23 11.22 2.90 -12.67
C THR A 23 11.33 1.72 -11.71
N GLY A 24 11.12 0.51 -12.25
CA GLY A 24 11.18 -0.74 -11.47
C GLY A 24 9.99 -0.97 -10.52
N ALA A 25 8.99 -0.10 -10.52
CA ALA A 25 7.85 -0.13 -9.60
C ALA A 25 6.56 0.38 -10.26
N ALA A 26 5.46 0.39 -9.50
CA ALA A 26 4.22 1.04 -9.90
C ALA A 26 3.52 1.66 -8.68
N MET A 27 2.90 2.82 -8.87
CA MET A 27 1.94 3.35 -7.91
C MET A 27 0.59 2.70 -8.17
N VAL A 28 -0.01 2.14 -7.13
CA VAL A 28 -1.30 1.44 -7.22
C VAL A 28 -2.30 2.05 -6.23
N GLU A 29 -3.54 2.24 -6.66
CA GLU A 29 -4.68 2.46 -5.76
C GLU A 29 -5.09 1.10 -5.21
N CYS A 30 -5.28 1.00 -3.89
CA CYS A 30 -5.86 -0.16 -3.23
C CYS A 30 -7.17 0.23 -2.56
N ARG A 31 -8.27 -0.46 -2.91
CA ARG A 31 -9.57 -0.32 -2.25
C ARG A 31 -9.86 -1.56 -1.40
N LEU A 32 -10.19 -1.32 -0.14
CA LEU A 32 -10.44 -2.37 0.84
C LEU A 32 -11.93 -2.67 0.91
N GLU A 33 -12.29 -3.92 0.61
CA GLU A 33 -13.62 -4.46 0.93
C GLU A 33 -13.63 -5.07 2.33
N THR A 34 -12.49 -5.63 2.76
CA THR A 34 -12.25 -6.10 4.12
C THR A 34 -11.04 -5.39 4.75
N GLY A 35 -10.99 -5.32 6.08
CA GLY A 35 -9.90 -4.69 6.83
C GLY A 35 -9.12 -5.65 7.73
N ARG A 36 -8.47 -6.69 7.17
CA ARG A 36 -7.63 -7.61 7.97
C ARG A 36 -6.27 -6.99 8.28
N THR A 37 -5.63 -7.43 9.36
CA THR A 37 -4.30 -6.97 9.75
C THR A 37 -3.30 -7.16 8.60
N HIS A 38 -2.53 -6.14 8.25
CA HIS A 38 -1.54 -6.18 7.17
C HIS A 38 -2.08 -6.59 5.79
N GLN A 39 -3.40 -6.55 5.55
CA GLN A 39 -4.01 -7.14 4.37
C GLN A 39 -3.36 -6.70 3.05
N VAL A 40 -3.25 -5.38 2.81
CA VAL A 40 -2.61 -4.85 1.59
C VAL A 40 -1.17 -5.35 1.46
N ARG A 41 -0.39 -5.26 2.55
CA ARG A 41 1.03 -5.66 2.58
C ARG A 41 1.20 -7.13 2.19
N VAL A 42 0.37 -8.01 2.75
CA VAL A 42 0.40 -9.46 2.50
C VAL A 42 -0.10 -9.80 1.11
N HIS A 43 -1.18 -9.17 0.64
CA HIS A 43 -1.73 -9.42 -0.69
C HIS A 43 -0.75 -8.99 -1.79
N MET A 44 -0.18 -7.78 -1.67
CA MET A 44 0.78 -7.25 -2.64
C MET A 44 2.05 -8.12 -2.70
N ALA A 45 2.57 -8.56 -1.54
CA ALA A 45 3.67 -9.52 -1.50
C ALA A 45 3.31 -10.89 -2.09
N HIS A 46 2.08 -11.37 -1.87
CA HIS A 46 1.62 -12.66 -2.38
C HIS A 46 1.55 -12.71 -3.91
N ILE A 47 1.15 -11.60 -4.56
CA ILE A 47 1.13 -11.50 -6.02
C ILE A 47 2.50 -11.17 -6.63
N GLY A 48 3.58 -11.15 -5.83
CA GLY A 48 4.94 -10.88 -6.30
C GLY A 48 5.33 -9.41 -6.39
N HIS A 49 4.48 -8.49 -5.92
CA HIS A 49 4.71 -7.03 -5.95
C HIS A 49 4.70 -6.43 -4.53
N PRO A 50 5.64 -6.81 -3.64
CA PRO A 50 5.67 -6.30 -2.26
C PRO A 50 5.84 -4.78 -2.21
N LEU A 51 5.31 -4.16 -1.16
CA LEU A 51 5.45 -2.71 -0.98
C LEU A 51 6.91 -2.33 -0.74
N ILE A 52 7.33 -1.24 -1.39
CA ILE A 52 8.65 -0.65 -1.19
C ILE A 52 8.82 -0.23 0.28
N GLY A 53 9.98 -0.50 0.86
CA GLY A 53 10.30 -0.16 2.25
C GLY A 53 9.61 -1.02 3.32
N ASP A 54 8.78 -2.01 2.95
CA ASP A 54 8.12 -2.89 3.93
C ASP A 54 9.15 -3.78 4.66
N PRO A 55 9.33 -3.62 5.99
CA PRO A 55 10.38 -4.34 6.72
C PRO A 55 10.07 -5.83 6.96
N VAL A 56 8.84 -6.27 6.71
CA VAL A 56 8.38 -7.64 7.03
C VAL A 56 8.16 -8.48 5.78
N TYR A 57 7.48 -7.89 4.78
CA TYR A 57 7.02 -8.64 3.61
C TYR A 57 7.85 -8.38 2.35
N SER A 58 8.78 -7.42 2.39
CA SER A 58 9.74 -7.17 1.30
C SER A 58 11.10 -7.76 1.66
N ARG A 59 11.34 -9.01 1.22
CA ARG A 59 12.56 -9.77 1.55
C ARG A 59 13.76 -9.39 0.69
N ASP A 60 13.51 -8.89 -0.53
CA ASP A 60 14.54 -8.46 -1.46
C ASP A 60 14.38 -6.97 -1.74
N ARG A 61 15.19 -6.12 -1.09
CA ARG A 61 15.35 -4.69 -1.46
C ARG A 61 16.11 -4.51 -2.77
N LYS A 62 16.14 -5.53 -3.63
CA LYS A 62 16.94 -5.58 -4.86
C LYS A 62 16.39 -4.50 -5.80
N GLY A 63 17.23 -3.50 -6.09
CA GLY A 63 16.90 -2.36 -6.96
C GLY A 63 16.60 -1.04 -6.23
N PHE A 64 16.13 -1.06 -4.98
CA PHE A 64 15.72 0.16 -4.26
C PHE A 64 16.55 0.48 -3.02
N LYS A 65 17.45 -0.41 -2.58
CA LYS A 65 18.20 -0.26 -1.32
C LYS A 65 18.92 1.10 -1.21
N SER A 66 19.64 1.51 -2.25
CA SER A 66 20.39 2.78 -2.26
C SER A 66 19.46 3.98 -2.09
N ILE A 67 18.39 4.05 -2.89
CA ILE A 67 17.40 5.14 -2.84
C ILE A 67 16.75 5.20 -1.45
N LEU A 68 16.36 4.06 -0.88
CA LEU A 68 15.76 4.00 0.45
C LEU A 68 16.72 4.44 1.57
N GLU A 69 18.01 4.13 1.45
CA GLU A 69 19.03 4.57 2.40
C GLU A 69 19.29 6.08 2.29
N THR A 70 19.42 6.61 1.07
CA THR A 70 19.58 8.05 0.81
C THR A 70 18.40 8.85 1.33
N LEU A 71 17.17 8.39 1.11
CA LEU A 71 15.95 9.06 1.59
C LEU A 71 15.62 8.74 3.06
N GLY A 72 16.36 7.85 3.72
CA GLY A 72 16.03 7.38 5.07
C GLY A 72 14.65 6.70 5.20
N PHE A 73 14.13 6.13 4.11
CA PHE A 73 12.78 5.57 4.03
C PHE A 73 12.70 4.18 4.69
N LYS A 74 12.08 4.11 5.87
CA LYS A 74 12.12 2.93 6.77
C LYS A 74 10.76 2.27 7.04
N ARG A 75 9.75 2.55 6.21
CA ARG A 75 8.39 2.01 6.38
C ARG A 75 7.83 1.50 5.06
N GLN A 76 6.71 0.78 5.10
CA GLN A 76 5.97 0.43 3.90
C GLN A 76 5.45 1.69 3.18
N ALA A 77 5.64 1.75 1.86
CA ALA A 77 5.06 2.73 0.97
C ALA A 77 3.54 2.50 0.82
N LEU A 78 2.81 2.77 1.90
CA LEU A 78 1.37 2.64 2.03
C LEU A 78 0.82 3.92 2.66
N HIS A 79 -0.24 4.47 2.08
CA HIS A 79 -0.88 5.70 2.55
C HIS A 79 -2.41 5.58 2.46
N ALA A 80 -3.09 5.91 3.55
CA ALA A 80 -4.55 5.95 3.58
C ALA A 80 -5.04 7.31 3.06
N LYS A 81 -5.12 7.43 1.73
CA LYS A 81 -5.44 8.69 1.04
C LYS A 81 -6.88 9.15 1.20
N THR A 82 -7.84 8.22 1.26
CA THR A 82 -9.27 8.56 1.27
C THR A 82 -10.02 7.65 2.24
N LEU A 83 -10.90 8.25 3.05
CA LEU A 83 -11.81 7.55 3.94
C LEU A 83 -13.22 8.12 3.71
N GLY A 84 -14.16 7.26 3.34
CA GLY A 84 -15.56 7.61 3.18
C GLY A 84 -16.45 6.70 4.02
N PHE A 85 -17.45 7.28 4.68
CA PHE A 85 -18.45 6.53 5.43
C PHE A 85 -19.74 7.35 5.61
N ILE A 86 -20.83 6.66 5.94
CA ILE A 86 -22.09 7.31 6.31
C ILE A 86 -21.97 7.76 7.77
N HIS A 87 -22.21 9.04 8.04
CA HIS A 87 -22.17 9.58 9.39
C HIS A 87 -23.17 8.81 10.28
N PRO A 88 -22.74 8.23 11.41
CA PRO A 88 -23.59 7.30 12.19
C PRO A 88 -24.82 7.98 12.82
N VAL A 89 -24.72 9.28 13.14
CA VAL A 89 -25.86 10.07 13.68
C VAL A 89 -26.69 10.73 12.59
N THR A 90 -26.08 11.48 11.66
CA THR A 90 -26.83 12.29 10.69
C THR A 90 -27.25 11.54 9.42
N GLY A 91 -26.67 10.37 9.14
CA GLY A 91 -26.92 9.63 7.90
C GLY A 91 -26.31 10.26 6.64
N SER A 92 -25.64 11.41 6.76
CA SER A 92 -25.02 12.09 5.62
C SER A 92 -23.73 11.39 5.17
N PRO A 93 -23.43 11.32 3.87
CA PRO A 93 -22.16 10.82 3.39
C PRO A 93 -21.03 11.77 3.78
N LEU A 94 -19.95 11.23 4.36
CA LEU A 94 -18.73 11.95 4.66
C LEU A 94 -17.57 11.42 3.81
N LEU A 95 -16.69 12.32 3.39
CA LEU A 95 -15.46 12.00 2.67
C LEU A 95 -14.30 12.81 3.24
N PHE A 96 -13.25 12.10 3.65
CA PHE A 96 -12.01 12.68 4.14
C PHE A 96 -10.87 12.30 3.20
N GLN A 97 -9.95 13.23 2.99
CA GLN A 97 -8.76 13.02 2.20
C GLN A 97 -7.53 13.49 2.96
N SER A 98 -6.41 12.79 2.77
CA SER A 98 -5.12 13.14 3.34
C SER A 98 -4.09 13.32 2.24
N ALA A 99 -3.31 14.41 2.34
CA ALA A 99 -2.19 14.65 1.43
C ALA A 99 -1.15 13.52 1.56
N LEU A 100 -0.44 13.24 0.47
CA LEU A 100 0.64 12.27 0.48
C LEU A 100 1.76 12.80 1.40
N PRO A 101 2.30 12.00 2.34
CA PRO A 101 3.37 12.46 3.22
C PRO A 101 4.67 12.71 2.43
N MET A 102 5.51 13.61 2.96
CA MET A 102 6.71 14.11 2.27
C MET A 102 7.69 12.99 1.90
N ASP A 103 7.89 12.02 2.79
CA ASP A 103 8.75 10.85 2.54
C ASP A 103 8.32 10.03 1.30
N MET A 104 7.02 9.91 1.04
CA MET A 104 6.49 9.25 -0.14
C MET A 104 6.53 10.14 -1.38
N GLN A 105 6.42 11.46 -1.23
CA GLN A 105 6.60 12.39 -2.35
C GLN A 105 8.04 12.35 -2.87
N GLU A 106 9.03 12.37 -1.97
CA GLU A 106 10.45 12.22 -2.31
C GLU A 106 10.72 10.88 -2.99
N LEU A 107 10.21 9.78 -2.43
CA LEU A 107 10.35 8.46 -3.03
C LEU A 107 9.73 8.38 -4.43
N LEU A 108 8.54 8.95 -4.64
CA LEU A 108 7.93 8.99 -5.98
C LEU A 108 8.75 9.83 -6.96
N SER A 109 9.36 10.92 -6.49
CA SER A 109 10.15 11.81 -7.34
C SER A 109 11.40 11.12 -7.90
N GLU A 110 12.06 10.29 -7.09
CA GLU A 110 13.20 9.46 -7.51
C GLU A 110 12.82 8.32 -8.46
N LEU A 111 11.55 7.89 -8.44
CA LEU A 111 11.08 6.72 -9.19
C LEU A 111 10.30 7.05 -10.46
N ARG A 112 9.95 8.32 -10.69
CA ARG A 112 9.27 8.74 -11.91
C ARG A 112 10.18 8.57 -13.13
N VAL A 113 9.53 8.25 -14.25
CA VAL A 113 10.17 8.11 -15.57
C VAL A 113 10.19 9.46 -16.27
#